data_AF-A0A497RJP4-F1
#
_entry.id   AF-A0A497RJP4-F1
#
_cell.length_a   1.000
_cell.length_b   1.000
_cell.length_c   1.000
_cell.angle_alpha   90.00
_cell.angle_beta   90.00
_cell.angle_gamma   90.00
#
_symmetry.space_group_name_H-M   'P 1'
#
loop_
_entity.id
_entity.type
_entity.pdbx_description
1 polymer ?
#
loop_
_entity_poly.entity_id
_entity_poly.type
_entity_poly.pdbx_seq_one_letter_code
_entity_poly.pdbx_strand_id
1 'polypeptide(L)'
;MKHLLKFFLIFLIVIVFIGCFQKQNETLANQTVNLPKLSDNEIIEYAMKDNQFKNFEGWNFSITTKKIENGKLYVEMYAYKGNWDTVQHVWFYINQKGEVEQLMIYMIYPYVKTAILINVTDEEKRKETIETALNNSKVREEIGNREFEVKEVWKYVNMFTDEETGTKVVYIQINNTNVTYAITICNENISIENTTCNKGVGWCFYEAR
;
A
#
# COMPACT_ATOMS: atom_id res chain seq x y z
N MET A 1 44.95 7.93 -61.12
CA MET A 1 44.40 9.02 -60.26
C MET A 1 42.89 8.93 -60.00
N LYS A 2 42.01 8.68 -60.99
CA LYS A 2 40.54 8.62 -60.77
C LYS A 2 40.05 7.53 -59.79
N HIS A 3 40.74 6.39 -59.71
CA HIS A 3 40.38 5.31 -58.78
C HIS A 3 40.81 5.56 -57.33
N LEU A 4 41.91 6.28 -57.12
CA LEU A 4 42.40 6.63 -55.78
C LEU A 4 41.45 7.63 -55.08
N LEU A 5 40.91 8.59 -55.85
CA LEU A 5 39.97 9.60 -55.35
C LEU A 5 38.62 8.98 -54.92
N LYS A 6 38.15 7.95 -55.64
CA LYS A 6 36.91 7.22 -55.28
C LYS A 6 37.07 6.41 -54.00
N PHE A 7 38.22 5.76 -53.79
CA PHE A 7 38.50 5.03 -52.55
C PHE A 7 38.60 5.98 -51.35
N PHE A 8 39.24 7.14 -51.52
CA PHE A 8 39.35 8.13 -50.46
C PHE A 8 37.98 8.71 -50.06
N LEU A 9 37.10 8.95 -51.03
CA LEU A 9 35.75 9.48 -50.77
C LEU A 9 34.88 8.47 -50.01
N ILE A 10 34.93 7.18 -50.37
CA ILE A 10 34.19 6.11 -49.67
C ILE A 10 34.71 5.97 -48.23
N PHE A 11 36.03 6.01 -48.03
CA PHE A 11 36.62 5.90 -46.69
C PHE A 11 36.24 7.08 -45.78
N LEU A 12 36.19 8.31 -46.32
CA LEU A 12 35.76 9.49 -45.58
C LEU A 12 34.28 9.41 -45.18
N ILE A 13 33.42 8.92 -46.07
CA ILE A 13 31.99 8.72 -45.79
C ILE A 13 31.81 7.70 -44.65
N VAL A 14 32.53 6.56 -44.68
CA VAL A 14 32.44 5.54 -43.63
C VAL A 14 32.89 6.09 -42.27
N ILE A 15 33.97 6.87 -42.21
CA ILE A 15 34.43 7.50 -40.96
C ILE A 15 33.39 8.50 -40.42
N VAL A 16 32.79 9.32 -41.29
CA VAL A 16 31.75 10.28 -40.88
C VAL A 16 30.50 9.56 -40.37
N PHE A 17 30.09 8.46 -41.00
CA PHE A 17 28.96 7.65 -40.53
C PHE A 17 29.22 6.98 -39.18
N ILE A 18 30.42 6.43 -38.96
CA ILE A 18 30.82 5.84 -37.67
C ILE A 18 30.83 6.92 -36.57
N GLY A 19 31.40 8.10 -36.85
CA GLY A 19 31.43 9.21 -35.90
C GLY A 19 30.05 9.76 -35.54
N CYS A 20 29.13 9.85 -36.51
CA CYS A 20 27.74 10.23 -36.27
C CYS A 20 27.00 9.20 -35.42
N PHE A 21 27.20 7.90 -35.67
CA PHE A 21 26.59 6.82 -34.88
C PHE A 21 27.12 6.79 -33.44
N GLN A 22 28.43 6.97 -33.25
CA GLN A 22 29.04 7.06 -31.92
C GLN A 22 28.49 8.26 -31.14
N LYS A 23 28.40 9.43 -31.78
CA LYS A 23 27.85 10.64 -31.16
C LYS A 23 26.36 10.49 -30.82
N GLN A 24 25.57 9.83 -31.66
CA GLN A 24 24.16 9.56 -31.38
C GLN A 24 24.00 8.58 -30.20
N ASN A 25 24.85 7.54 -30.12
CA ASN A 25 24.86 6.61 -28.99
C ASN A 25 25.33 7.26 -27.68
N GLU A 26 26.33 8.15 -27.72
CA GLU A 26 26.75 8.94 -26.54
C GLU A 26 25.66 9.91 -26.07
N THR A 27 24.91 10.51 -27.01
CA THR A 27 23.81 11.43 -26.68
C THR A 27 22.64 10.67 -26.03
N LEU A 28 22.36 9.44 -26.48
CA LEU A 28 21.35 8.56 -25.88
C LEU A 28 21.78 8.04 -24.49
N ALA A 29 23.09 7.82 -24.29
CA ALA A 29 23.66 7.33 -23.03
C ALA A 29 23.74 8.39 -21.91
N ASN A 30 23.66 9.69 -22.25
CA ASN A 30 23.81 10.80 -21.29
C ASN A 30 22.50 11.46 -20.86
N GLN A 31 21.34 10.92 -21.27
CA GLN A 31 20.06 11.49 -20.85
C GLN A 31 19.76 11.09 -19.40
N THR A 32 19.99 12.03 -18.49
CA THR A 32 19.73 11.86 -17.06
C THR A 32 18.22 11.90 -16.81
N VAL A 33 17.70 10.91 -16.08
CA VAL A 33 16.28 10.84 -15.73
C VAL A 33 15.95 11.94 -14.72
N ASN A 34 14.89 12.70 -14.99
CA ASN A 34 14.39 13.73 -14.07
C ASN A 34 13.52 13.10 -12.97
N LEU A 35 14.18 12.46 -12.01
CA LEU A 35 13.56 11.65 -10.95
C LEU A 35 12.37 12.30 -10.23
N PRO A 36 12.42 13.59 -9.80
CA PRO A 36 11.31 14.21 -9.08
C PRO A 36 10.04 14.43 -9.93
N LYS A 37 10.15 14.35 -11.26
CA LYS A 37 9.04 14.59 -12.19
C LYS A 37 8.43 13.31 -12.75
N LEU A 38 8.93 12.14 -12.36
CA LEU A 38 8.40 10.88 -12.85
C LEU A 38 6.95 10.70 -12.38
N SER A 39 6.08 10.41 -13.34
CA SER A 39 4.73 9.92 -13.10
C SER A 39 4.76 8.48 -12.60
N ASP A 40 3.63 8.02 -12.05
CA ASP A 40 3.51 6.67 -11.52
C ASP A 40 3.68 5.61 -12.62
N ASN A 41 3.16 5.89 -13.83
CA ASN A 41 3.34 5.02 -14.99
C ASN A 41 4.81 4.93 -15.41
N GLU A 42 5.53 6.05 -15.49
CA GLU A 42 6.96 6.04 -15.84
C GLU A 42 7.78 5.27 -14.79
N ILE A 43 7.44 5.41 -13.51
CA ILE A 43 8.09 4.64 -12.42
C ILE A 43 7.90 3.14 -12.64
N ILE A 44 6.67 2.70 -12.95
CA ILE A 44 6.37 1.30 -13.24
C ILE A 44 7.12 0.84 -14.50
N GLU A 45 7.20 1.66 -15.55
CA GLU A 45 7.97 1.34 -16.76
C GLU A 45 9.47 1.16 -16.46
N TYR A 46 10.07 1.98 -15.60
CA TYR A 46 11.44 1.77 -15.15
C TYR A 46 11.58 0.50 -14.31
N ALA A 47 10.63 0.24 -13.41
CA ALA A 47 10.62 -0.97 -12.59
C ALA A 47 10.58 -2.25 -13.44
N MET A 48 9.69 -2.30 -14.43
CA MET A 48 9.49 -3.46 -15.32
C MET A 48 10.71 -3.79 -16.22
N LYS A 49 11.69 -2.88 -16.35
CA LYS A 49 12.96 -3.17 -17.02
C LYS A 49 13.86 -4.08 -16.20
N ASP A 50 13.70 -4.10 -14.87
CA ASP A 50 14.43 -5.01 -14.00
C ASP A 50 13.86 -6.43 -14.09
N ASN A 51 14.75 -7.43 -14.19
CA ASN A 51 14.33 -8.82 -14.38
C ASN A 51 13.49 -9.38 -13.22
N GLN A 52 13.65 -8.86 -12.01
CA GLN A 52 12.87 -9.32 -10.85
C GLN A 52 11.41 -8.86 -10.93
N PHE A 53 11.12 -7.79 -11.68
CA PHE A 53 9.77 -7.31 -11.92
C PHE A 53 8.98 -8.09 -12.96
N LYS A 54 9.63 -8.96 -13.76
CA LYS A 54 8.94 -9.82 -14.75
C LYS A 54 7.89 -10.72 -14.12
N ASN A 55 8.06 -11.11 -12.85
CA ASN A 55 7.07 -11.90 -12.11
C ASN A 55 5.75 -11.14 -11.87
N PHE A 56 5.77 -9.82 -12.01
CA PHE A 56 4.61 -8.93 -11.88
C PHE A 56 3.95 -8.59 -13.23
N GLU A 57 4.30 -9.26 -14.33
CA GLU A 57 3.59 -9.08 -15.60
C GLU A 57 2.09 -9.39 -15.45
N GLY A 58 1.24 -8.43 -15.85
CA GLY A 58 -0.21 -8.50 -15.72
C GLY A 58 -0.74 -8.22 -14.31
N TRP A 59 0.09 -7.76 -13.38
CA TRP A 59 -0.34 -7.29 -12.06
C TRP A 59 -0.72 -5.81 -12.11
N ASN A 60 -1.51 -5.38 -11.13
CA ASN A 60 -1.80 -3.97 -10.88
C ASN A 60 -0.82 -3.43 -9.83
N PHE A 61 -0.60 -2.11 -9.86
CA PHE A 61 0.32 -1.42 -8.96
C PHE A 61 -0.33 -0.20 -8.31
N SER A 62 -0.07 0.02 -7.03
CA SER A 62 -0.46 1.23 -6.30
C SER A 62 0.74 1.80 -5.55
N ILE A 63 1.24 2.95 -6.00
CA ILE A 63 2.37 3.63 -5.37
C ILE A 63 1.86 4.41 -4.15
N THR A 64 2.47 4.14 -2.99
CA THR A 64 2.11 4.78 -1.72
C THR A 64 3.07 5.86 -1.30
N THR A 65 4.36 5.71 -1.65
CA THR A 65 5.40 6.68 -1.27
C THR A 65 6.35 6.95 -2.43
N LYS A 66 6.69 8.23 -2.62
CA LYS A 66 7.76 8.71 -3.50
C LYS A 66 8.60 9.74 -2.74
N LYS A 67 9.90 9.51 -2.62
CA LYS A 67 10.82 10.48 -1.97
C LYS A 67 12.19 10.45 -2.63
N ILE A 68 12.86 11.60 -2.68
CA ILE A 68 14.24 11.67 -3.16
C ILE A 68 15.18 11.47 -1.98
N GLU A 69 16.02 10.44 -2.05
CA GLU A 69 17.01 10.10 -1.04
C GLU A 69 18.35 9.84 -1.69
N ASN A 70 19.39 10.53 -1.22
CA ASN A 70 20.77 10.37 -1.72
C ASN A 70 20.88 10.47 -3.26
N GLY A 71 20.10 11.36 -3.88
CA GLY A 71 20.09 11.56 -5.34
C GLY A 71 19.35 10.49 -6.14
N LYS A 72 18.61 9.60 -5.49
CA LYS A 72 17.77 8.53 -6.09
C LYS A 72 16.31 8.73 -5.72
N LEU A 73 15.40 8.17 -6.50
CA LEU A 73 13.98 8.13 -6.17
C LEU A 73 13.68 6.84 -5.43
N TYR A 74 13.38 6.92 -4.13
CA TYR A 74 12.76 5.82 -3.40
C TYR A 74 11.28 5.72 -3.78
N VAL A 75 10.84 4.50 -4.01
CA VAL A 75 9.45 4.14 -4.32
C VAL A 75 9.01 3.04 -3.38
N GLU A 76 7.82 3.19 -2.83
CA GLU A 76 7.11 2.16 -2.08
C GLU A 76 5.76 1.94 -2.74
N MET A 77 5.39 0.70 -2.97
CA MET A 77 4.16 0.36 -3.68
C MET A 77 3.65 -1.05 -3.35
N TYR A 78 2.40 -1.29 -3.73
CA TYR A 78 1.77 -2.60 -3.68
C TYR A 78 1.56 -3.15 -5.10
N ALA A 79 1.99 -4.39 -5.33
CA ALA A 79 1.69 -5.16 -6.54
C ALA A 79 0.63 -6.22 -6.21
N TYR A 80 -0.42 -6.35 -7.02
CA TYR A 80 -1.51 -7.31 -6.75
C TYR A 80 -2.21 -7.87 -8.00
N LYS A 81 -2.76 -9.10 -7.91
CA LYS A 81 -3.58 -9.75 -8.97
C LYS A 81 -5.06 -9.82 -8.59
N GLY A 82 -5.75 -8.68 -8.58
CA GLY A 82 -7.22 -8.60 -8.45
C GLY A 82 -7.83 -9.06 -7.12
N ASN A 83 -7.32 -10.13 -6.50
CA ASN A 83 -7.72 -10.68 -5.21
C ASN A 83 -6.57 -10.63 -4.18
N TRP A 84 -6.96 -10.71 -2.90
CA TRP A 84 -6.14 -10.43 -1.72
C TRP A 84 -5.07 -11.48 -1.38
N ASP A 85 -5.15 -12.67 -1.97
CA ASP A 85 -4.20 -13.76 -1.70
C ASP A 85 -2.82 -13.51 -2.31
N THR A 86 -2.70 -12.48 -3.16
CA THR A 86 -1.53 -12.26 -4.00
C THR A 86 -1.06 -10.80 -3.96
N VAL A 87 -1.09 -10.15 -2.80
CA VAL A 87 -0.53 -8.80 -2.63
C VAL A 87 0.93 -8.87 -2.18
N GLN A 88 1.79 -8.12 -2.85
CA GLN A 88 3.19 -7.95 -2.47
C GLN A 88 3.50 -6.48 -2.22
N HIS A 89 4.15 -6.22 -1.10
CA HIS A 89 4.76 -4.95 -0.79
C HIS A 89 6.11 -4.88 -1.48
N VAL A 90 6.33 -3.83 -2.26
CA VAL A 90 7.54 -3.66 -3.05
C VAL A 90 8.13 -2.30 -2.76
N TRP A 91 9.41 -2.25 -2.43
CA TRP A 91 10.14 -1.00 -2.37
C TRP A 91 11.48 -1.11 -3.08
N PHE A 92 11.91 -0.01 -3.69
CA PHE A 92 13.11 0.06 -4.50
C PHE A 92 13.53 1.51 -4.71
N TYR A 93 14.71 1.69 -5.30
CA TYR A 93 15.20 3.00 -5.75
C TYR A 93 15.33 3.02 -7.27
N ILE A 94 15.10 4.18 -7.88
CA ILE A 94 15.48 4.47 -9.26
C ILE A 94 16.62 5.48 -9.26
N ASN A 95 17.72 5.15 -9.93
CA ASN A 95 18.87 6.04 -10.07
C ASN A 95 18.73 6.99 -11.27
N GLN A 96 19.67 7.93 -11.41
CA GLN A 96 19.66 8.93 -12.49
C GLN A 96 19.79 8.36 -13.92
N LYS A 97 20.15 7.08 -14.07
CA LYS A 97 20.16 6.36 -15.34
C LYS A 97 18.85 5.61 -15.61
N GLY A 98 17.90 5.65 -14.67
CA GLY A 98 16.64 4.90 -14.75
C GLY A 98 16.79 3.43 -14.36
N GLU A 99 17.87 3.04 -13.67
CA GLU A 99 18.08 1.67 -13.23
C GLU A 99 17.48 1.49 -11.83
N VAL A 100 16.89 0.30 -11.60
CA VAL A 100 16.36 -0.11 -10.31
C VAL A 100 17.51 -0.57 -9.40
N GLU A 101 17.50 -0.13 -8.16
CA GLU A 101 18.47 -0.52 -7.14
C GLU A 101 17.79 -0.84 -5.82
N GLN A 102 18.42 -1.72 -5.03
CA GLN A 102 17.97 -2.14 -3.70
C GLN A 102 16.48 -2.54 -3.67
N LEU A 103 16.09 -3.36 -4.65
CA LEU A 103 14.75 -3.91 -4.72
C LEU A 103 14.52 -4.89 -3.57
N MET A 104 13.40 -4.70 -2.89
CA MET A 104 12.91 -5.60 -1.88
C MET A 104 11.43 -5.88 -2.12
N ILE A 105 11.10 -7.16 -2.10
CA ILE A 105 9.76 -7.66 -2.35
C ILE A 105 9.36 -8.50 -1.13
N TYR A 106 8.30 -8.10 -0.46
CA TYR A 106 7.71 -8.83 0.65
C TYR A 106 6.30 -9.24 0.32
N MET A 107 5.99 -10.52 0.49
CA MET A 107 4.62 -10.97 0.48
C MET A 107 3.90 -10.38 1.70
N ILE A 108 2.83 -9.64 1.47
CA ILE A 108 1.97 -9.20 2.56
C ILE A 108 1.06 -10.37 2.84
N TYR A 109 1.29 -11.03 3.96
CA TYR A 109 0.27 -11.94 4.46
C TYR A 109 -1.01 -11.12 4.71
N PRO A 110 -2.19 -11.58 4.22
CA PRO A 110 -3.45 -10.84 4.25
C PRO A 110 -3.91 -10.40 5.65
N TYR A 111 -3.23 -10.84 6.71
CA TYR A 111 -3.62 -10.66 8.09
C TYR A 111 -3.09 -9.40 8.77
N VAL A 112 -2.09 -8.68 8.25
CA VAL A 112 -1.30 -7.80 9.13
C VAL A 112 -1.41 -6.28 8.88
N LYS A 113 -1.79 -5.76 7.69
CA LYS A 113 -1.67 -4.28 7.48
C LYS A 113 -2.64 -3.54 6.56
N THR A 114 -3.60 -4.19 5.90
CA THR A 114 -4.46 -3.50 4.91
C THR A 114 -5.87 -3.19 5.40
N ALA A 115 -6.22 -3.62 6.62
CA ALA A 115 -7.52 -3.36 7.22
C ALA A 115 -7.45 -2.12 8.11
N ILE A 116 -8.30 -1.12 7.84
CA ILE A 116 -8.48 0.08 8.66
C ILE A 116 -9.85 0.05 9.32
N LEU A 117 -9.96 0.56 10.55
CA LEU A 117 -11.27 0.78 11.17
C LEU A 117 -11.89 2.05 10.59
N ILE A 118 -13.12 1.94 10.12
CA ILE A 118 -13.96 3.10 9.77
C ILE A 118 -15.27 3.04 10.54
N ASN A 119 -15.82 4.22 10.87
CA ASN A 119 -17.09 4.33 11.59
C ASN A 119 -18.24 3.85 10.68
N VAL A 120 -19.17 3.07 11.25
CA VAL A 120 -20.38 2.65 10.56
C VAL A 120 -21.40 3.80 10.59
N THR A 121 -21.47 4.55 9.50
CA THR A 121 -22.35 5.72 9.34
C THR A 121 -23.75 5.37 8.83
N ASP A 122 -23.90 4.23 8.15
CA ASP A 122 -25.20 3.71 7.72
C ASP A 122 -26.01 3.25 8.94
N GLU A 123 -27.17 3.86 9.17
CA GLU A 123 -27.97 3.65 10.39
C GLU A 123 -28.51 2.23 10.52
N GLU A 124 -28.97 1.62 9.42
CA GLU A 124 -29.52 0.26 9.42
C GLU A 124 -28.41 -0.76 9.72
N LYS A 125 -27.26 -0.66 9.03
CA LYS A 125 -26.09 -1.51 9.30
C LYS A 125 -25.55 -1.31 10.71
N ARG A 126 -25.57 -0.07 11.22
CA ARG A 126 -25.14 0.25 12.58
C ARG A 126 -26.06 -0.45 13.58
N LYS A 127 -27.38 -0.35 13.41
CA LYS A 127 -28.37 -0.99 14.26
C LYS A 127 -28.24 -2.51 14.24
N GLU A 128 -28.15 -3.13 13.06
CA GLU A 128 -27.95 -4.58 12.90
C GLU A 128 -26.70 -5.08 13.64
N THR A 129 -25.60 -4.31 13.55
CA THR A 129 -24.33 -4.64 14.22
C THR A 129 -24.45 -4.56 15.74
N ILE A 130 -25.15 -3.54 16.25
CA ILE A 130 -25.44 -3.39 17.69
C ILE A 130 -26.32 -4.54 18.18
N GLU A 131 -27.38 -4.89 17.44
CA GLU A 131 -28.27 -5.99 17.79
C GLU A 131 -27.52 -7.32 17.83
N THR A 132 -26.65 -7.57 16.85
CA THR A 132 -25.81 -8.79 16.81
C THR A 132 -24.90 -8.87 18.04
N ALA A 133 -24.23 -7.77 18.40
CA ALA A 133 -23.40 -7.71 19.60
C ALA A 133 -24.21 -7.98 20.87
N LEU A 134 -25.30 -7.24 21.08
CA LEU A 134 -26.06 -7.26 22.33
C LEU A 134 -26.98 -8.49 22.49
N ASN A 135 -27.30 -9.19 21.40
CA ASN A 135 -28.04 -10.45 21.46
C ASN A 135 -27.15 -11.66 21.81
N ASN A 136 -25.83 -11.51 21.81
CA ASN A 136 -24.93 -12.57 22.20
C ASN A 136 -24.98 -12.83 23.71
N SER A 137 -25.10 -14.10 24.10
CA SER A 137 -25.21 -14.50 25.51
C SER A 137 -23.98 -14.11 26.34
N LYS A 138 -22.76 -14.22 25.79
CA LYS A 138 -21.53 -13.83 26.51
C LYS A 138 -21.51 -12.33 26.81
N VAL A 139 -21.98 -11.53 25.85
CA VAL A 139 -22.07 -10.07 26.01
C VAL A 139 -23.09 -9.72 27.09
N ARG A 140 -24.25 -10.37 27.09
CA ARG A 140 -25.27 -10.18 28.12
C ARG A 140 -24.82 -10.63 29.51
N GLU A 141 -24.08 -11.72 29.60
CA GLU A 141 -23.50 -12.20 30.85
C GLU A 141 -22.45 -11.23 31.39
N GLU A 142 -21.54 -10.77 30.52
CA GLU A 142 -20.50 -9.82 30.88
C GLU A 142 -21.12 -8.48 31.34
N ILE A 143 -22.03 -7.88 30.56
CA ILE A 143 -22.65 -6.59 30.90
C ILE A 143 -23.65 -6.74 32.06
N GLY A 144 -24.37 -7.85 32.14
CA GLY A 144 -25.45 -8.06 33.09
C GLY A 144 -26.58 -7.04 32.93
N ASN A 145 -27.15 -6.60 34.05
CA ASN A 145 -28.23 -5.59 34.09
C ASN A 145 -27.71 -4.15 34.18
N ARG A 146 -26.43 -3.91 33.88
CA ARG A 146 -25.84 -2.57 33.95
C ARG A 146 -26.36 -1.72 32.80
N GLU A 147 -26.79 -0.51 33.11
CA GLU A 147 -27.12 0.46 32.05
C GLU A 147 -25.85 0.87 31.30
N PHE A 148 -25.96 1.07 29.99
CA PHE A 148 -24.84 1.42 29.15
C PHE A 148 -25.25 2.33 27.99
N GLU A 149 -24.25 2.97 27.40
CA GLU A 149 -24.37 3.76 26.18
C GLU A 149 -23.47 3.16 25.09
N VAL A 150 -24.00 2.99 23.87
CA VAL A 150 -23.18 2.65 22.70
C VAL A 150 -22.48 3.91 22.22
N LYS A 151 -21.15 3.94 22.38
CA LYS A 151 -20.34 5.10 22.01
C LYS A 151 -20.00 5.10 20.54
N GLU A 152 -19.48 3.98 20.04
CA GLU A 152 -19.02 3.88 18.67
C GLU A 152 -19.28 2.50 18.08
N VAL A 153 -19.44 2.46 16.76
CA VAL A 153 -19.57 1.22 15.99
C VAL A 153 -18.65 1.36 14.80
N TRP A 154 -17.71 0.44 14.70
CA TRP A 154 -16.68 0.43 13.68
C TRP A 154 -16.73 -0.85 12.88
N LYS A 155 -16.23 -0.77 11.65
CA LYS A 155 -15.98 -1.94 10.81
C LYS A 155 -14.59 -1.86 10.23
N TYR A 156 -13.97 -3.01 10.04
CA TYR A 156 -12.72 -3.10 9.33
C TYR A 156 -12.99 -3.18 7.84
N VAL A 157 -12.53 -2.19 7.09
CA VAL A 157 -12.51 -2.22 5.63
C VAL A 157 -11.09 -2.37 5.13
N ASN A 158 -10.98 -2.94 3.95
CA ASN A 158 -9.74 -2.87 3.21
C ASN A 158 -9.50 -1.44 2.71
N MET A 159 -8.33 -0.88 3.02
CA MET A 159 -8.00 0.51 2.65
C MET A 159 -7.83 0.77 1.14
N PHE A 160 -7.78 -0.27 0.29
CA PHE A 160 -7.62 -0.11 -1.16
C PHE A 160 -8.84 -0.51 -1.99
N THR A 161 -9.69 -1.43 -1.52
CA THR A 161 -10.94 -1.81 -2.21
C THR A 161 -12.20 -1.28 -1.55
N ASP A 162 -12.10 -0.72 -0.35
CA ASP A 162 -13.23 -0.34 0.52
C ASP A 162 -14.15 -1.53 0.89
N GLU A 163 -13.74 -2.76 0.61
CA GLU A 163 -14.51 -3.97 0.94
C GLU A 163 -14.46 -4.27 2.45
N GLU A 164 -15.59 -4.69 3.02
CA GLU A 164 -15.67 -5.09 4.42
C GLU A 164 -14.95 -6.43 4.65
N THR A 165 -14.07 -6.47 5.65
CA THR A 165 -13.31 -7.69 6.01
C THR A 165 -14.14 -8.71 6.80
N GLY A 166 -15.38 -8.38 7.14
CA GLY A 166 -16.25 -9.18 8.01
C GLY A 166 -16.06 -8.94 9.51
N THR A 167 -15.06 -8.13 9.92
CA THR A 167 -14.84 -7.77 11.33
C THR A 167 -15.50 -6.44 11.68
N LYS A 168 -16.30 -6.43 12.75
CA LYS A 168 -16.99 -5.24 13.29
C LYS A 168 -16.70 -5.10 14.79
N VAL A 169 -16.74 -3.87 15.31
CA VAL A 169 -16.49 -3.59 16.73
C VAL A 169 -17.55 -2.64 17.27
N VAL A 170 -18.20 -3.01 18.36
CA VAL A 170 -19.15 -2.16 19.10
C VAL A 170 -18.50 -1.75 20.42
N TYR A 171 -18.36 -0.44 20.63
CA TYR A 171 -17.89 0.10 21.90
C TYR A 171 -19.07 0.52 22.77
N ILE A 172 -19.14 -0.04 23.97
CA ILE A 172 -20.14 0.33 24.97
C ILE A 172 -19.44 0.90 26.21
N GLN A 173 -20.02 1.94 26.79
CA GLN A 173 -19.60 2.46 28.09
C GLN A 173 -20.69 2.17 29.12
N ILE A 174 -20.31 1.60 30.25
CA ILE A 174 -21.23 1.39 31.37
C ILE A 174 -21.52 2.72 32.06
N ASN A 175 -22.79 3.06 32.19
CA ASN A 175 -23.26 4.32 32.78
C ASN A 175 -22.70 4.49 34.20
N ASN A 176 -22.41 5.74 34.57
CA ASN A 176 -21.84 6.12 35.87
C ASN A 176 -20.48 5.47 36.19
N THR A 177 -19.78 4.95 35.18
CA THR A 177 -18.43 4.40 35.31
C THR A 177 -17.55 4.82 34.13
N ASN A 178 -16.23 4.64 34.27
CA ASN A 178 -15.30 4.72 33.14
C ASN A 178 -15.10 3.37 32.46
N VAL A 179 -15.95 2.37 32.74
CA VAL A 179 -15.82 1.04 32.17
C VAL A 179 -16.28 1.05 30.73
N THR A 180 -15.38 0.70 29.81
CA THR A 180 -15.68 0.58 28.38
C THR A 180 -15.33 -0.82 27.91
N TYR A 181 -16.23 -1.43 27.16
CA TYR A 181 -15.99 -2.71 26.50
C TYR A 181 -15.95 -2.53 25.00
N ALA A 182 -14.97 -3.18 24.35
CA ALA A 182 -14.99 -3.43 22.92
C ALA A 182 -15.57 -4.83 22.68
N ILE A 183 -16.64 -4.91 21.91
CA ILE A 183 -17.26 -6.16 21.49
C ILE A 183 -16.89 -6.36 20.02
N THR A 184 -15.95 -7.27 19.77
CA THR A 184 -15.48 -7.58 18.42
C THR A 184 -16.26 -8.76 17.87
N ILE A 185 -16.86 -8.57 16.69
CA ILE A 185 -17.61 -9.57 15.93
C ILE A 185 -16.75 -9.92 14.71
N CYS A 186 -16.31 -11.17 14.59
CA CYS A 186 -15.53 -11.66 13.46
C CYS A 186 -16.07 -13.01 13.00
N ASN A 187 -16.67 -13.07 11.81
CA ASN A 187 -17.27 -14.29 11.26
C ASN A 187 -18.14 -15.03 12.29
N GLU A 188 -19.10 -14.31 12.88
CA GLU A 188 -20.02 -14.79 13.95
C GLU A 188 -19.39 -15.11 15.31
N ASN A 189 -18.05 -15.14 15.42
CA ASN A 189 -17.38 -15.24 16.70
C ASN A 189 -17.38 -13.88 17.39
N ILE A 190 -17.61 -13.90 18.71
CA ILE A 190 -17.61 -12.71 19.54
C ILE A 190 -16.52 -12.80 20.59
N SER A 191 -15.68 -11.76 20.65
CA SER A 191 -14.78 -11.48 21.78
C SER A 191 -15.19 -10.18 22.46
N ILE A 192 -14.91 -10.11 23.76
CA ILE A 192 -15.23 -8.96 24.60
C ILE A 192 -13.97 -8.59 25.36
N GLU A 193 -13.56 -7.33 25.24
CA GLU A 193 -12.34 -6.83 25.88
C GLU A 193 -12.67 -5.57 26.66
N ASN A 194 -12.17 -5.49 27.90
CA ASN A 194 -12.22 -4.25 28.66
C ASN A 194 -11.17 -3.29 28.09
N THR A 195 -11.65 -2.19 27.50
CA THR A 195 -10.83 -1.16 26.84
C THR A 195 -10.92 0.18 27.58
N THR A 196 -11.16 0.15 28.89
CA THR A 196 -11.18 1.37 29.71
C THR A 196 -9.90 2.17 29.57
N CYS A 197 -10.04 3.41 29.10
CA CYS A 197 -8.95 4.37 28.98
C CYS A 197 -9.27 5.65 29.75
N ASN A 198 -8.30 6.21 30.46
CA ASN A 198 -8.48 7.48 31.20
C ASN A 198 -8.75 8.68 30.28
N LYS A 199 -8.50 8.56 28.97
CA LYS A 199 -8.62 9.65 27.98
C LYS A 199 -9.75 9.48 26.96
N GLY A 200 -10.57 8.42 27.01
CA GLY A 200 -11.69 8.24 26.06
C GLY A 200 -12.09 6.78 25.80
N VAL A 201 -12.88 6.60 24.74
CA VAL A 201 -13.39 5.30 24.25
C VAL A 201 -12.36 4.71 23.27
N GLY A 202 -11.94 3.46 23.48
CA GLY A 202 -11.04 2.76 22.54
C GLY A 202 -9.82 2.13 23.21
N TRP A 203 -9.04 1.39 22.42
CA TRP A 203 -7.78 0.82 22.87
C TRP A 203 -6.81 1.93 23.25
N CYS A 204 -6.35 1.94 24.52
CA CYS A 204 -5.14 2.67 24.87
C CYS A 204 -3.98 1.99 24.13
N PHE A 205 -3.67 2.43 22.91
CA PHE A 205 -2.33 2.19 22.38
C PHE A 205 -1.39 2.83 23.38
N TYR A 206 -0.57 2.01 24.04
CA TYR A 206 0.50 2.47 24.90
C TYR A 206 1.21 3.61 24.16
N GLU A 207 1.10 4.83 24.68
CA GLU A 207 2.05 5.89 24.35
C GLU A 207 3.41 5.29 24.72
N ALA A 208 4.13 4.79 23.71
CA ALA A 208 5.50 4.35 23.85
C ALA A 208 6.25 5.56 24.41
N ARG A 209 6.66 5.45 25.68
CA ARG A 209 7.62 6.37 26.28
C ARG A 209 8.96 6.25 25.58
#